data_AF-A0A0N7LVK4-F1
#
_entry.id   AF-A0A0N7LVK4-F1
#
_cell.length_a   1.000
_cell.length_b   1.000
_cell.length_c   1.000
_cell.angle_alpha   90.00
_cell.angle_beta   90.00
_cell.angle_gamma   90.00
#
_symmetry.space_group_name_H-M   'P 1'
#
loop_
_entity.id
_entity.type
_entity.pdbx_description
1 polymer ?
#
loop_
_entity_poly.entity_id
_entity_poly.type
_entity_poly.pdbx_seq_one_letter_code
_entity_poly.pdbx_strand_id
1 'polypeptide(L)'
;MNIARALTLALTLAATTATATPDGGTGPAYPDGIGGADLTHLLGTALQKRGLSAGGNMSAARSFPPCDHTPEISPSNGSWALIRLSCSAPRPWIRHLRTDARPGPTLRGPRPAAPAKTGTMIATLSRSLKRGSVITQDDIAMVPAGSGAALGTFTDPADLIGRRLVTNVAGGRKIQARQLEQNWLITRDTPVAIRFSNSAISINMPGIALENGQLGELIKIRNSSSGRVLRAIVAGPQKVQIIAKTN
;
A
#
# COMPACT_ATOMS: atom_id res chain seq x y z
N MET A 1 -67.37 -31.69 39.01
CA MET A 1 -67.06 -32.68 37.96
C MET A 1 -66.83 -31.95 36.65
N ASN A 2 -65.61 -31.47 36.40
CA ASN A 2 -65.05 -31.31 35.06
C ASN A 2 -63.55 -30.98 35.18
N ILE A 3 -62.78 -31.64 34.34
CA ILE A 3 -61.34 -31.87 34.44
C ILE A 3 -60.66 -30.95 33.42
N ALA A 4 -59.65 -30.17 33.81
CA ALA A 4 -58.76 -29.52 32.85
C ALA A 4 -57.33 -29.54 33.38
N ARG A 5 -56.51 -30.37 32.72
CA ARG A 5 -55.09 -30.63 32.94
C ARG A 5 -54.25 -29.42 32.48
N ALA A 6 -53.34 -28.94 33.32
CA ALA A 6 -52.26 -28.06 32.90
C ALA A 6 -50.99 -28.91 32.66
N LEU A 7 -50.47 -28.78 31.44
CA LEU A 7 -49.42 -29.58 30.81
C LEU A 7 -48.05 -29.05 31.25
N THR A 8 -47.22 -29.89 31.87
CA THR A 8 -45.83 -29.59 32.23
C THR A 8 -44.94 -29.70 30.98
N LEU A 9 -44.33 -28.61 30.52
CA LEU A 9 -43.34 -28.62 29.45
C LEU A 9 -41.97 -29.04 30.02
N ALA A 10 -41.51 -30.24 29.65
CA ALA A 10 -40.15 -30.70 29.92
C ALA A 10 -39.18 -30.15 28.87
N LEU A 11 -38.18 -29.39 29.31
CA LEU A 11 -37.11 -28.84 28.48
C LEU A 11 -36.00 -29.89 28.33
N THR A 12 -35.96 -30.59 27.19
CA THR A 12 -34.89 -31.53 26.85
C THR A 12 -33.74 -30.78 26.16
N LEU A 13 -32.58 -30.68 26.81
CA LEU A 13 -31.32 -30.30 26.16
C LEU A 13 -30.82 -31.48 25.32
N ALA A 14 -30.95 -31.39 23.99
CA ALA A 14 -30.25 -32.27 23.07
C ALA A 14 -28.83 -31.73 22.82
N ALA A 15 -27.82 -32.49 23.24
CA ALA A 15 -26.43 -32.23 22.90
C ALA A 15 -26.21 -32.47 21.40
N THR A 16 -25.90 -31.40 20.65
CA THR A 16 -25.44 -31.50 19.27
C THR A 16 -24.03 -32.04 19.23
N THR A 17 -23.88 -33.34 18.95
CA THR A 17 -22.63 -33.90 18.43
C THR A 17 -22.50 -33.48 16.96
N ALA A 18 -21.58 -32.56 16.70
CA ALA A 18 -21.15 -32.25 15.34
C ALA A 18 -20.40 -33.48 14.79
N THR A 19 -21.11 -34.28 14.00
CA THR A 19 -20.49 -35.30 13.15
C THR A 19 -19.95 -34.58 11.92
N ALA A 20 -18.63 -34.60 11.76
CA ALA A 20 -17.98 -34.15 10.53
C ALA A 20 -18.40 -35.10 9.40
N THR A 21 -19.27 -34.62 8.51
CA THR A 21 -19.53 -35.25 7.21
C THR A 21 -18.26 -35.20 6.35
N PRO A 22 -17.91 -36.29 5.64
CA PRO A 22 -16.92 -36.20 4.58
C PRO A 22 -17.55 -35.42 3.43
N ASP A 23 -16.99 -34.26 3.10
CA ASP A 23 -17.40 -33.45 1.95
C ASP A 23 -17.33 -34.30 0.67
N GLY A 24 -18.51 -34.70 0.20
CA GLY A 24 -18.68 -35.43 -1.05
C GLY A 24 -18.29 -34.56 -2.24
N GLY A 25 -17.13 -34.87 -2.82
CA GLY A 25 -16.70 -34.66 -4.20
C GLY A 25 -17.52 -33.69 -5.07
N THR A 26 -17.52 -32.40 -4.77
CA THR A 26 -18.08 -31.38 -5.68
C THR A 26 -17.04 -31.01 -6.73
N GLY A 27 -16.90 -31.85 -7.75
CA GLY A 27 -15.99 -31.62 -8.86
C GLY A 27 -16.37 -32.45 -10.09
N PRO A 28 -15.73 -32.21 -11.25
CA PRO A 28 -16.09 -32.88 -12.50
C PRO A 28 -16.11 -34.40 -12.38
N ALA A 29 -17.13 -35.03 -12.97
CA ALA A 29 -17.26 -36.48 -13.10
C ALA A 29 -16.50 -37.00 -14.33
N TYR A 30 -16.06 -38.26 -14.25
CA TYR A 30 -15.30 -39.00 -15.27
C TYR A 30 -16.00 -40.33 -15.57
N PRO A 31 -17.17 -40.32 -16.26
CA PRO A 31 -17.98 -41.53 -16.48
C PRO A 31 -17.30 -42.56 -17.40
N ASP A 32 -16.44 -42.10 -18.31
CA ASP A 32 -15.71 -42.96 -19.26
C ASP A 32 -14.30 -43.34 -18.76
N GLY A 33 -13.97 -42.97 -17.52
CA GLY A 33 -12.62 -43.11 -16.96
C GLY A 33 -11.80 -41.83 -17.05
N ILE A 34 -10.70 -41.80 -16.30
CA ILE A 34 -9.80 -40.64 -16.24
C ILE A 34 -8.64 -40.89 -17.19
N GLY A 35 -8.48 -40.02 -18.19
CA GLY A 35 -7.37 -40.06 -19.13
C GLY A 35 -6.07 -39.48 -18.55
N GLY A 36 -4.95 -39.70 -19.25
CA GLY A 36 -3.64 -39.19 -18.83
C GLY A 36 -3.57 -37.67 -18.74
N ALA A 37 -4.25 -36.96 -19.66
CA ALA A 37 -4.32 -35.49 -19.67
C ALA A 37 -5.12 -34.95 -18.47
N ASP A 38 -6.30 -35.50 -18.20
CA ASP A 38 -7.15 -35.12 -17.06
C ASP A 38 -6.42 -35.34 -15.73
N LEU A 39 -5.76 -36.50 -15.61
CA LEU A 39 -4.98 -36.81 -14.42
C LEU A 39 -3.81 -35.83 -14.22
N THR A 40 -3.13 -35.45 -15.29
CA THR A 40 -2.01 -34.48 -15.22
C THR A 40 -2.51 -33.12 -14.74
N HIS A 41 -3.67 -32.68 -15.21
CA HIS A 41 -4.30 -31.45 -14.76
C HIS A 41 -4.73 -31.52 -13.28
N LEU A 42 -5.37 -32.63 -12.87
CA LEU A 42 -5.78 -32.86 -11.48
C LEU A 42 -4.57 -32.88 -10.54
N LEU A 43 -3.49 -33.57 -10.91
CA LEU A 43 -2.28 -33.61 -10.10
C LEU A 43 -1.58 -32.25 -10.04
N GLY A 44 -1.46 -31.55 -11.17
CA GLY A 44 -0.86 -30.22 -11.23
C GLY A 44 -1.55 -29.26 -10.25
N THR A 45 -2.89 -29.27 -10.25
CA THR A 45 -3.70 -28.49 -9.31
C THR A 45 -3.48 -28.91 -7.85
N ALA A 46 -3.43 -30.22 -7.58
CA ALA A 46 -3.22 -30.76 -6.23
C ALA A 46 -1.83 -30.44 -5.66
N LEU A 47 -0.79 -30.46 -6.50
CA LEU A 47 0.59 -30.15 -6.12
C LEU A 47 0.82 -28.63 -6.00
N GLN A 48 0.26 -27.82 -6.90
CA GLN A 48 0.45 -26.37 -6.90
C GLN A 48 -0.13 -25.71 -5.63
N LYS A 49 -1.28 -26.19 -5.13
CA LYS A 49 -1.84 -25.77 -3.84
C LYS A 49 -0.87 -25.96 -2.67
N ARG A 50 0.15 -26.80 -2.83
CA ARG A 50 1.15 -27.16 -1.82
C ARG A 50 2.55 -26.64 -2.17
N GLY A 51 2.66 -25.77 -3.19
CA GLY A 51 3.95 -25.22 -3.65
C GLY A 51 4.84 -26.26 -4.34
N LEU A 52 4.27 -27.38 -4.79
CA LEU A 52 4.96 -28.44 -5.54
C LEU A 52 4.56 -28.38 -7.01
N SER A 53 5.38 -28.93 -7.90
CA SER A 53 5.06 -29.08 -9.32
C SER A 53 5.18 -30.54 -9.74
N ALA A 54 4.19 -31.03 -10.50
CA ALA A 54 4.29 -32.32 -11.19
C ALA A 54 5.39 -32.21 -12.25
N GLY A 55 6.31 -33.17 -12.33
CA GLY A 55 7.20 -33.24 -13.46
C GLY A 55 6.50 -33.89 -14.66
N GLY A 56 6.95 -33.51 -15.86
CA GLY A 56 6.22 -33.69 -17.10
C GLY A 56 6.22 -35.11 -17.67
N ASN A 57 6.55 -36.14 -16.91
CA ASN A 57 6.59 -37.52 -17.41
C ASN A 57 5.81 -38.48 -16.50
N MET A 58 4.55 -38.16 -16.29
CA MET A 58 3.60 -39.16 -15.82
C MET A 58 3.21 -40.06 -16.99
N SER A 59 3.08 -41.36 -16.74
CA SER A 59 2.75 -42.36 -17.76
C SER A 59 1.43 -42.05 -18.46
N ALA A 60 1.48 -41.23 -19.51
CA ALA A 60 0.35 -40.78 -20.33
C ALA A 60 -0.40 -41.94 -21.00
N ALA A 61 0.13 -43.16 -20.90
CA ALA A 61 -0.40 -44.38 -21.51
C ALA A 61 -1.40 -45.18 -20.66
N ARG A 62 -1.76 -44.73 -19.43
CA ARG A 62 -2.66 -45.51 -18.55
C ARG A 62 -3.99 -44.81 -18.34
N SER A 63 -5.08 -45.43 -18.78
CA SER A 63 -6.45 -45.04 -18.44
C SER A 63 -6.84 -45.57 -17.06
N PHE A 64 -7.57 -44.77 -16.27
CA PHE A 64 -8.07 -45.13 -14.95
C PHE A 64 -9.58 -45.40 -14.97
N PRO A 65 -10.12 -46.20 -14.03
CA PRO A 65 -11.54 -46.52 -14.01
C PRO A 65 -12.43 -45.28 -13.87
N PRO A 66 -13.71 -45.37 -14.27
CA PRO A 66 -14.70 -44.31 -14.06
C PRO A 66 -14.80 -43.83 -12.62
N CYS A 67 -15.15 -42.55 -12.48
CA CYS A 67 -15.43 -41.92 -11.18
C CYS A 67 -16.55 -40.89 -11.34
N ASP A 68 -17.57 -40.94 -10.48
CA ASP A 68 -18.73 -40.02 -10.56
C ASP A 68 -18.43 -38.62 -10.01
N HIS A 69 -17.22 -38.41 -9.50
CA HIS A 69 -16.75 -37.15 -8.94
C HIS A 69 -15.24 -37.00 -9.18
N THR A 70 -14.69 -35.85 -8.81
CA THR A 70 -13.23 -35.67 -8.82
C THR A 70 -12.58 -36.68 -7.86
N PRO A 71 -11.62 -37.51 -8.34
CA PRO A 71 -10.92 -38.43 -7.47
C PRO A 71 -10.04 -37.67 -6.46
N GLU A 72 -9.94 -38.20 -5.25
CA GLU A 72 -9.12 -37.63 -4.19
C GLU A 72 -7.64 -38.03 -4.40
N ILE A 73 -6.74 -37.04 -4.30
CA ILE A 73 -5.29 -37.23 -4.42
C ILE A 73 -4.62 -36.90 -3.09
N SER A 74 -4.00 -37.91 -2.49
CA SER A 74 -3.25 -37.79 -1.22
C SER A 74 -1.83 -38.37 -1.34
N PRO A 75 -0.87 -37.91 -0.51
CA PRO A 75 0.45 -38.50 -0.46
C PRO A 75 0.41 -39.86 0.22
N SER A 76 1.18 -40.82 -0.29
CA SER A 76 1.37 -42.10 0.37
C SER A 76 2.55 -41.99 1.34
N ASN A 77 2.34 -42.39 2.61
CA ASN A 77 3.37 -42.36 3.65
C ASN A 77 4.05 -40.97 3.81
N GLY A 78 3.30 -39.89 3.60
CA GLY A 78 3.82 -38.51 3.71
C GLY A 78 4.72 -38.06 2.54
N SER A 79 4.97 -38.91 1.54
CA SER A 79 5.75 -38.55 0.35
C SER A 79 4.84 -38.34 -0.86
N TRP A 80 5.09 -37.26 -1.60
CA TRP A 80 4.43 -37.01 -2.89
C TRP A 80 5.05 -37.79 -4.05
N ALA A 81 6.15 -38.50 -3.82
CA ALA A 81 6.76 -39.39 -4.82
C ALA A 81 5.86 -40.61 -5.15
N LEU A 82 4.99 -41.00 -4.22
CA LEU A 82 3.94 -42.00 -4.42
C LEU A 82 2.62 -41.40 -3.96
N ILE A 83 1.70 -41.14 -4.88
CA ILE A 83 0.36 -40.63 -4.55
C ILE A 83 -0.66 -41.77 -4.50
N ARG A 84 -1.68 -41.58 -3.66
CA ARG A 84 -2.89 -42.38 -3.60
C ARG A 84 -4.01 -41.61 -4.31
N LEU A 85 -4.50 -42.18 -5.41
CA LEU A 85 -5.67 -41.73 -6.14
C LEU A 85 -6.85 -42.60 -5.71
N SER A 86 -7.87 -42.01 -5.08
CA SER A 86 -9.06 -42.73 -4.61
C SER A 86 -10.35 -42.17 -5.17
N CYS A 87 -11.27 -43.07 -5.48
CA CYS A 87 -12.64 -42.77 -5.91
C CYS A 87 -13.62 -43.58 -5.05
N SER A 88 -14.78 -43.02 -4.70
CA SER A 88 -15.79 -43.69 -3.87
C SER A 88 -17.04 -44.14 -4.65
N ALA A 89 -17.35 -43.54 -5.80
CA ALA A 89 -18.49 -43.89 -6.65
C ALA A 89 -18.13 -43.84 -8.15
N PRO A 90 -18.67 -44.71 -9.02
CA PRO A 90 -19.75 -45.67 -8.78
C PRO A 90 -19.29 -46.97 -8.11
N ARG A 91 -17.99 -47.29 -8.21
CA ARG A 91 -17.35 -48.40 -7.50
C ARG A 91 -16.11 -47.87 -6.78
N PRO A 92 -15.93 -48.15 -5.49
CA PRO A 92 -14.77 -47.67 -4.77
C PRO A 92 -13.49 -48.31 -5.30
N TRP A 93 -12.49 -47.49 -5.63
CA TRP A 93 -11.19 -47.97 -6.09
C TRP A 93 -10.06 -47.06 -5.63
N ILE A 94 -8.88 -47.67 -5.48
CA ILE A 94 -7.64 -46.97 -5.10
C ILE A 94 -6.56 -47.35 -6.12
N ARG A 95 -5.78 -46.37 -6.56
CA ARG A 95 -4.59 -46.57 -7.38
C ARG A 95 -3.43 -45.79 -6.80
N HIS A 96 -2.27 -46.44 -6.77
CA HIS A 96 -1.02 -45.80 -6.39
C HIS A 96 -0.26 -45.42 -7.64
N LEU A 97 0.20 -44.17 -7.71
CA LEU A 97 0.95 -43.65 -8.84
C LEU A 97 2.25 -43.03 -8.35
N ARG A 98 3.34 -43.31 -9.06
CA ARG A 98 4.59 -42.57 -8.82
C ARG A 98 4.51 -41.21 -9.49
N THR A 99 5.04 -40.20 -8.80
CA THR A 99 5.19 -38.86 -9.35
C THR A 99 6.63 -38.42 -9.16
N ASP A 100 7.09 -37.55 -10.05
CA ASP A 100 8.36 -36.84 -9.98
C ASP A 100 8.15 -35.44 -9.40
N ALA A 101 7.29 -35.31 -8.38
CA ALA A 101 7.01 -34.03 -7.73
C ALA A 101 8.30 -33.36 -7.24
N ARG A 102 8.53 -32.14 -7.71
CA ARG A 102 9.66 -31.28 -7.31
C ARG A 102 9.14 -30.06 -6.54
N PRO A 103 9.99 -29.41 -5.71
CA PRO A 103 9.70 -28.07 -5.23
C PRO A 103 9.31 -27.19 -6.42
N GLY A 104 8.12 -26.60 -6.36
CA GLY A 104 7.63 -25.76 -7.43
C GLY A 104 8.46 -24.47 -7.54
N PRO A 105 8.38 -23.75 -8.66
CA PRO A 105 8.97 -22.43 -8.76
C PRO A 105 8.40 -21.57 -7.63
N THR A 106 9.27 -20.92 -6.87
CA THR A 106 8.85 -19.97 -5.84
C THR A 106 8.19 -18.79 -6.53
N LEU A 107 6.87 -18.86 -6.74
CA LEU A 107 6.08 -17.72 -7.14
C LEU A 107 6.14 -16.73 -5.98
N ARG A 108 7.10 -15.79 -6.06
CA ARG A 108 7.19 -14.65 -5.17
C ARG A 108 5.86 -13.91 -5.35
N GLY A 109 4.95 -14.07 -4.38
CA GLY A 109 3.63 -13.45 -4.41
C GLY A 109 3.74 -11.93 -4.61
N PRO A 110 2.65 -11.26 -5.01
CA PRO A 110 2.64 -9.81 -5.15
C PRO A 110 3.21 -9.18 -3.88
N ARG A 111 4.32 -8.45 -4.03
CA ARG A 111 4.91 -7.71 -2.91
C ARG A 111 3.81 -6.81 -2.36
N PRO A 112 3.44 -6.91 -1.07
CA PRO A 112 2.49 -5.98 -0.48
C PRO A 112 2.96 -4.56 -0.81
N ALA A 113 2.07 -3.76 -1.39
CA ALA A 113 2.36 -2.35 -1.63
C ALA A 113 2.87 -1.76 -0.31
N ALA A 114 4.04 -1.13 -0.36
CA ALA A 114 4.64 -0.55 0.84
C ALA A 114 3.59 0.36 1.51
N PRO A 115 3.48 0.34 2.86
CA PRO A 115 2.50 1.16 3.55
C PRO A 115 2.63 2.61 3.11
N ALA A 116 1.49 3.24 2.80
CA ALA A 116 1.43 4.66 2.48
C ALA A 116 2.12 5.41 3.62
N LYS A 117 3.21 6.12 3.31
CA LYS A 117 3.98 6.83 4.33
C LYS A 117 3.10 7.95 4.87
N THR A 118 2.63 7.83 6.10
CA THR A 118 1.98 8.92 6.81
C THR A 118 3.03 9.98 7.13
N GLY A 119 3.16 10.98 6.27
CA GLY A 119 4.12 12.07 6.40
C GLY A 119 3.54 13.36 5.84
N THR A 120 4.08 14.50 6.26
CA THR A 120 3.70 15.83 5.77
C THR A 120 3.63 15.83 4.24
N MET A 121 2.48 16.20 3.67
CA MET A 121 2.31 16.25 2.21
C MET A 121 3.18 17.37 1.63
N ILE A 122 3.96 17.06 0.60
CA ILE A 122 4.80 18.03 -0.11
C ILE A 122 4.42 18.08 -1.58
N ALA A 123 4.55 19.27 -2.16
CA ALA A 123 4.32 19.47 -3.57
C ALA A 123 5.49 18.93 -4.42
N THR A 124 5.14 18.11 -5.41
CA THR A 124 6.03 17.55 -6.42
C THR A 124 5.49 17.89 -7.81
N LEU A 125 6.33 17.82 -8.84
CA LEU A 125 5.85 18.00 -10.21
C LEU A 125 5.24 16.71 -10.76
N SER A 126 4.05 16.79 -11.38
CA SER A 126 3.41 15.68 -12.07
C SER A 126 4.13 15.33 -13.38
N ARG A 127 4.64 16.33 -14.09
CA ARG A 127 5.40 16.20 -15.35
C ARG A 127 6.70 16.99 -15.33
N SER A 128 7.62 16.65 -16.24
CA SER A 128 8.88 17.38 -16.38
C SER A 128 8.64 18.75 -16.99
N LEU A 129 9.09 19.81 -16.29
CA LEU A 129 9.01 21.20 -16.75
C LEU A 129 10.41 21.75 -17.07
N LYS A 130 10.49 22.55 -18.15
CA LYS A 130 11.73 23.22 -18.58
C LYS A 130 11.90 24.57 -17.87
N ARG A 131 13.14 25.08 -17.82
CA ARG A 131 13.45 26.45 -17.44
C ARG A 131 12.54 27.43 -18.20
N GLY A 132 11.99 28.42 -17.50
CA GLY A 132 11.09 29.42 -18.03
C GLY A 132 9.61 29.01 -18.04
N SER A 133 9.27 27.76 -17.72
CA SER A 133 7.88 27.31 -17.65
C SER A 133 7.19 27.86 -16.41
N VAL A 134 5.93 28.24 -16.56
CA VAL A 134 5.04 28.64 -15.45
C VAL A 134 4.36 27.38 -14.90
N ILE A 135 4.37 27.22 -13.58
CA ILE A 135 3.74 26.09 -12.89
C ILE A 135 2.23 26.34 -12.82
N THR A 136 1.44 25.42 -13.36
CA THR A 136 -0.03 25.43 -13.22
C THR A 136 -0.48 24.41 -12.17
N GLN A 137 -1.77 24.42 -11.83
CA GLN A 137 -2.33 23.48 -10.86
C GLN A 137 -2.19 22.01 -11.31
N ASP A 138 -2.32 21.74 -12.61
CA ASP A 138 -2.19 20.39 -13.19
C ASP A 138 -0.75 19.84 -13.13
N ASP A 139 0.23 20.74 -12.98
CA ASP A 139 1.63 20.39 -12.87
C ASP A 139 2.02 19.94 -11.45
N ILE A 140 1.12 20.10 -10.47
CA ILE A 140 1.42 19.87 -9.06
C ILE A 140 0.75 18.57 -8.58
N ALA A 141 1.55 17.69 -7.99
CA ALA A 141 1.10 16.49 -7.31
C ALA A 141 1.55 16.52 -5.85
N MET A 142 0.61 16.29 -4.93
CA MET A 142 0.90 16.21 -3.49
C MET A 142 1.28 14.77 -3.13
N VAL A 143 2.51 14.59 -2.64
CA VAL A 143 3.06 13.28 -2.28
C VAL A 143 3.51 13.32 -0.82
N PRO A 144 3.34 12.25 -0.03
CA PRO A 144 3.82 12.22 1.34
C PRO A 144 5.34 12.40 1.38
N ALA A 145 5.83 13.34 2.19
CA ALA A 145 7.26 13.51 2.40
C ALA A 145 7.84 12.21 2.97
N GLY A 146 8.84 11.66 2.28
CA GLY A 146 9.74 10.68 2.90
C GLY A 146 10.44 11.28 4.12
N SER A 147 11.02 10.43 4.97
CA SER A 147 11.77 10.84 6.16
C SER A 147 12.74 11.99 5.84
N GLY A 148 12.43 13.19 6.33
CA GLY A 148 13.15 14.43 6.05
C GLY A 148 12.43 15.35 5.06
N ALA A 149 11.41 16.08 5.53
CA ALA A 149 10.94 17.28 4.84
C ALA A 149 12.13 18.24 4.72
N ALA A 150 12.65 18.40 3.50
CA ALA A 150 13.79 19.27 3.28
C ALA A 150 13.34 20.73 3.48
N LEU A 151 14.08 21.49 4.29
CA LEU A 151 13.85 22.94 4.45
C LEU A 151 13.72 23.61 3.07
N GLY A 152 12.62 24.35 2.87
CA GLY A 152 12.31 25.02 1.60
C GLY A 152 11.50 24.20 0.59
N THR A 153 10.84 23.11 1.01
CA THR A 153 9.76 22.46 0.24
C THR A 153 8.41 23.09 0.52
N PHE A 154 7.56 23.16 -0.50
CA PHE A 154 6.21 23.70 -0.39
C PHE A 154 5.23 22.62 0.08
N THR A 155 4.44 22.96 1.11
CA THR A 155 3.35 22.12 1.64
C THR A 155 1.99 22.54 1.09
N ASP A 156 1.87 23.76 0.57
CA ASP A 156 0.67 24.26 -0.08
C ASP A 156 0.92 24.37 -1.60
N PRO A 157 0.11 23.73 -2.46
CA PRO A 157 0.18 23.91 -3.90
C PRO A 157 -0.08 25.37 -4.34
N ALA A 158 -0.87 26.15 -3.60
CA ALA A 158 -1.19 27.53 -3.95
C ALA A 158 0.06 28.43 -4.01
N ASP A 159 1.08 28.14 -3.21
CA ASP A 159 2.33 28.90 -3.19
C ASP A 159 3.16 28.74 -4.47
N LEU A 160 2.88 27.71 -5.26
CA LEU A 160 3.61 27.36 -6.49
C LEU A 160 2.93 27.81 -7.77
N ILE A 161 1.59 27.91 -7.76
CA ILE A 161 0.81 28.24 -8.94
C ILE A 161 1.20 29.64 -9.44
N GLY A 162 1.47 29.77 -10.73
CA GLY A 162 1.87 31.02 -11.36
C GLY A 162 3.35 31.38 -11.20
N ARG A 163 4.14 30.60 -10.45
CA ARG A 163 5.59 30.80 -10.37
C ARG A 163 6.30 30.23 -11.60
N ARG A 164 7.41 30.86 -11.98
CA ARG A 164 8.24 30.44 -13.10
C ARG A 164 9.46 29.66 -12.61
N LEU A 165 9.83 28.59 -13.32
CA LEU A 165 11.03 27.81 -13.02
C LEU A 165 12.29 28.46 -13.61
N VAL A 166 13.37 28.53 -12.83
CA VAL A 166 14.70 28.94 -13.31
C VAL A 166 15.58 27.76 -13.68
N THR A 167 15.17 26.53 -13.38
CA THR A 167 15.89 25.30 -13.78
C THR A 167 14.96 24.31 -14.44
N ASN A 168 15.51 23.33 -15.17
CA ASN A 168 14.75 22.16 -15.58
C ASN A 168 14.47 21.28 -14.35
N VAL A 169 13.25 20.78 -14.20
CA VAL A 169 12.87 19.88 -13.11
C VAL A 169 12.06 18.73 -13.67
N ALA A 170 12.50 17.50 -13.40
CA ALA A 170 11.81 16.30 -13.85
C ALA A 170 10.54 16.02 -13.04
N GLY A 171 9.57 15.34 -13.64
CA GLY A 171 8.38 14.83 -12.94
C GLY A 171 8.76 13.89 -11.80
N GLY A 172 7.93 13.86 -10.75
CA GLY A 172 8.14 13.11 -9.51
C GLY A 172 9.16 13.73 -8.54
N ARG A 173 9.78 14.85 -8.89
CA ARG A 173 10.72 15.57 -8.01
C ARG A 173 9.99 16.55 -7.11
N LYS A 174 10.46 16.68 -5.87
CA LYS A 174 10.09 17.78 -4.96
C LYS A 174 10.50 19.13 -5.53
N ILE A 175 9.64 20.12 -5.39
CA ILE A 175 9.90 21.50 -5.80
C ILE A 175 10.56 22.24 -4.64
N GLN A 176 11.67 22.92 -4.92
CA GLN A 176 12.42 23.71 -3.94
C GLN A 176 12.42 25.18 -4.33
N ALA A 177 12.37 26.08 -3.34
CA ALA A 177 12.36 27.53 -3.57
C ALA A 177 13.48 28.01 -4.52
N ARG A 178 14.70 27.46 -4.38
CA ARG A 178 15.86 27.78 -5.25
C ARG A 178 15.70 27.46 -6.74
N GLN A 179 14.70 26.65 -7.11
CA GLN A 179 14.42 26.27 -8.49
C GLN A 179 13.41 27.20 -9.16
N LEU A 180 12.82 28.11 -8.39
CA LEU A 180 11.84 29.07 -8.84
C LEU A 180 12.50 30.44 -9.03
N GLU A 181 11.90 31.25 -9.87
CA GLU A 181 12.28 32.65 -10.01
C GLU A 181 12.07 33.38 -8.69
N GLN A 182 13.08 34.17 -8.31
CA GLN A 182 13.07 34.94 -7.07
C GLN A 182 12.00 36.03 -7.19
N ASN A 183 10.84 35.77 -6.60
CA ASN A 183 9.84 36.80 -6.34
C ASN A 183 10.08 37.35 -4.94
N TRP A 184 10.74 38.51 -4.88
CA TRP A 184 11.01 39.21 -3.64
C TRP A 184 9.70 39.71 -3.03
N LEU A 185 9.17 38.93 -2.08
CA LEU A 185 8.01 39.35 -1.28
C LEU A 185 8.39 40.43 -0.25
N ILE A 186 9.68 40.48 0.09
CA ILE A 186 10.28 41.44 1.00
C ILE A 186 11.57 41.93 0.35
N THR A 187 11.73 43.24 0.27
CA THR A 187 12.95 43.90 -0.19
C THR A 187 13.70 44.50 0.99
N ARG A 188 15.01 44.70 0.82
CA ARG A 188 15.86 45.38 1.79
C ARG A 188 15.28 46.77 2.11
N ASP A 189 15.44 47.16 3.37
CA ASP A 189 15.01 48.45 3.94
C ASP A 189 13.50 48.69 3.91
N THR A 190 12.70 47.63 3.74
CA THR A 190 11.23 47.73 3.88
C THR A 190 10.74 47.35 5.27
N PRO A 191 9.65 48.00 5.73
CA PRO A 191 8.99 47.64 6.98
C PRO A 191 8.30 46.27 6.85
N VAL A 192 8.46 45.43 7.86
CA VAL A 192 7.90 44.07 7.92
C VAL A 192 7.29 43.79 9.28
N ALA A 193 6.24 42.97 9.32
CA ALA A 193 5.61 42.49 10.54
C ALA A 193 6.24 41.17 10.97
N ILE A 194 6.95 41.20 12.10
CA ILE A 194 7.58 40.05 12.74
C ILE A 194 6.55 39.34 13.61
N ARG A 195 6.12 38.15 13.19
CA ARG A 195 5.31 37.25 13.98
C ARG A 195 6.20 36.22 14.68
N PHE A 196 6.13 36.20 16.00
CA PHE A 196 6.70 35.12 16.81
C PHE A 196 5.54 34.34 17.41
N SER A 197 5.50 33.03 17.20
CA SER A 197 4.47 32.16 17.79
C SER A 197 5.15 30.95 18.42
N ASN A 198 4.87 30.72 19.71
CA ASN A 198 5.13 29.45 20.38
C ASN A 198 3.80 28.87 20.89
N SER A 199 3.83 27.73 21.58
CA SER A 199 2.62 27.01 22.03
C SER A 199 1.70 27.81 22.97
N ALA A 200 2.17 28.92 23.57
CA ALA A 200 1.41 29.70 24.55
C ALA A 200 1.33 31.22 24.25
N ILE A 201 2.20 31.75 23.38
CA ILE A 201 2.39 33.19 23.18
C ILE A 201 2.54 33.49 21.69
N SER A 202 1.76 34.46 21.19
CA SER A 202 1.91 35.05 19.87
C SER A 202 2.23 36.53 19.99
N ILE A 203 3.38 36.95 19.49
CA ILE A 203 3.87 38.33 19.53
C ILE A 203 3.96 38.85 18.10
N ASN A 204 3.46 40.06 17.86
CA ASN A 204 3.61 40.78 16.59
C ASN A 204 4.40 42.07 16.83
N MET A 205 5.50 42.25 16.10
CA MET A 205 6.39 43.41 16.26
C MET A 205 6.76 44.01 14.91
N PRO A 206 6.89 45.34 14.79
CA PRO A 206 7.42 45.97 13.59
C PRO A 206 8.94 45.76 13.49
N GLY A 207 9.42 45.53 12.28
CA GLY A 207 10.84 45.45 11.95
C GLY A 207 11.16 46.02 10.58
N ILE A 208 12.45 46.11 10.26
CA ILE A 208 12.98 46.52 8.97
C ILE A 208 13.81 45.36 8.40
N ALA A 209 13.51 44.94 7.17
CA ALA A 209 14.27 43.89 6.49
C ALA A 209 15.67 44.38 6.11
N LEU A 210 16.72 43.61 6.41
CA LEU A 210 18.10 43.93 6.02
C LEU A 210 18.53 43.22 4.73
N GLU A 211 17.78 42.20 4.35
CA GLU A 211 18.04 41.33 3.20
C GLU A 211 16.73 41.16 2.41
N ASN A 212 16.85 40.96 1.10
CA ASN A 212 15.70 40.59 0.28
C ASN A 212 15.31 39.14 0.61
N GLY A 213 14.01 38.84 0.61
CA GLY A 213 13.52 37.50 0.91
C GLY A 213 12.32 37.11 0.07
N GLN A 214 12.35 35.86 -0.41
CA GLN A 214 11.18 35.20 -1.01
C GLN A 214 10.47 34.32 0.03
N LEU A 215 9.24 33.90 -0.28
CA LEU A 215 8.47 32.98 0.57
C LEU A 215 9.30 31.75 1.00
N GLY A 216 9.35 31.48 2.30
CA GLY A 216 10.07 30.35 2.89
C GLY A 216 11.58 30.54 3.06
N GLU A 217 12.14 31.70 2.69
CA GLU A 217 13.57 32.00 2.84
C GLU A 217 13.89 32.60 4.22
N LEU A 218 15.08 32.29 4.74
CA LEU A 218 15.57 32.82 6.01
C LEU A 218 16.31 34.14 5.77
N ILE A 219 15.76 35.25 6.27
CA ILE A 219 16.34 36.59 6.10
C ILE A 219 16.69 37.25 7.44
N LYS A 220 17.64 38.18 7.43
CA LYS A 220 17.97 39.05 8.56
C LYS A 220 17.05 40.28 8.61
N ILE A 221 16.58 40.58 9.82
CA ILE A 221 15.61 41.64 10.08
C ILE A 221 16.05 42.39 11.34
N ARG A 222 15.96 43.71 11.33
CA ARG A 222 16.17 44.54 12.51
C ARG A 222 14.82 44.84 13.16
N ASN A 223 14.67 44.55 14.45
CA ASN A 223 13.48 44.96 15.19
C ASN A 223 13.50 46.49 15.38
N SER A 224 12.44 47.18 14.97
CA SER A 224 12.36 48.64 15.07
C SER A 224 12.25 49.15 16.51
N SER A 225 11.72 48.33 17.42
CA SER A 225 11.54 48.68 18.84
C SER A 225 12.79 48.44 19.69
N SER A 226 13.58 47.40 19.41
CA SER A 226 14.76 47.03 20.22
C SER A 226 16.11 47.21 19.51
N GLY A 227 16.13 47.49 18.21
CA GLY A 227 17.34 47.59 17.40
C GLY A 227 18.07 46.26 17.15
N ARG A 228 17.62 45.15 17.74
CA ARG A 228 18.26 43.84 17.63
C ARG A 228 18.03 43.22 16.24
N VAL A 229 19.06 42.54 15.73
CA VAL A 229 18.98 41.77 14.48
C VAL A 229 18.53 40.35 14.77
N LEU A 230 17.49 39.90 14.07
CA LEU A 230 16.84 38.60 14.20
C LEU A 230 16.87 37.88 12.84
N ARG A 231 16.84 36.54 12.86
CA ARG A 231 16.66 35.72 11.66
C ARG A 231 15.24 35.16 11.66
N ALA A 232 14.51 35.36 10.56
CA ALA A 232 13.13 34.91 10.41
C ALA A 232 12.89 34.34 9.01
N ILE A 233 11.92 33.44 8.91
CA ILE A 233 11.47 32.85 7.64
C ILE A 233 10.37 33.73 7.06
N VAL A 234 10.45 34.07 5.78
CA VAL A 234 9.39 34.84 5.10
C VAL A 234 8.12 34.01 5.00
N ALA A 235 7.04 34.48 5.61
CA ALA A 235 5.74 33.80 5.61
C ALA A 235 4.75 34.40 4.60
N GLY A 236 5.04 35.60 4.06
CA GLY A 236 4.21 36.25 3.06
C GLY A 236 4.66 37.68 2.74
N PRO A 237 3.86 38.44 1.98
CA PRO A 237 4.14 39.85 1.68
C PRO A 237 4.29 40.64 2.98
N GLN A 238 5.48 41.23 3.20
CA GLN A 238 5.82 42.00 4.40
C GLN A 238 5.61 41.25 5.73
N LYS A 239 5.53 39.91 5.71
CA LYS A 239 5.26 39.07 6.89
C LYS A 239 6.35 38.02 7.08
N VAL A 240 6.85 37.92 8.30
CA VAL A 240 7.95 37.02 8.65
C VAL A 240 7.65 36.27 9.94
N GLN A 241 8.11 35.02 10.03
CA GLN A 241 7.91 34.14 11.17
C GLN A 241 9.25 33.69 11.76
N ILE A 242 9.40 33.85 13.07
CA ILE A 242 10.57 33.35 13.80
C ILE A 242 10.29 31.92 14.28
N ILE A 243 11.22 31.01 14.00
CA ILE A 243 11.26 29.68 14.63
C ILE A 243 12.01 29.78 15.96
N ALA A 244 11.31 29.56 17.07
CA ALA A 244 11.94 29.45 18.38
C ALA A 244 12.84 28.20 18.41
N LYS A 245 14.11 28.35 18.80
CA LYS A 245 14.88 27.19 19.25
C LYS A 245 14.39 26.86 20.66
N THR A 246 13.62 25.77 20.79
CA THR A 246 13.46 25.10 22.07
C THR A 246 14.82 24.51 22.43
N ASN A 247 15.43 24.97 23.52
CA ASN A 247 16.56 24.32 24.18
C ASN A 247 16.00 23.55 25.38
#